data_AF-A0A4E0RFC0-F1
#
_entry.id   AF-A0A4E0RFC0-F1
#
_cell.length_a   1.000
_cell.length_b   1.000
_cell.length_c   1.000
_cell.angle_alpha   90.00
_cell.angle_beta   90.00
_cell.angle_gamma   90.00
#
_symmetry.space_group_name_H-M   'P 1'
#
loop_
_entity.id
_entity.type
_entity.pdbx_description
1 polymer ?
#
loop_
_entity_poly.entity_id
_entity_poly.type
_entity_poly.pdbx_seq_one_letter_code
_entity_poly.pdbx_strand_id
1 'polypeptide(L)'
;MPTPKGIQRDENGRNRNCITEAVSRWSVDINLAGSVNPDIEDTENMPSDKKEDLPTLEAHPDIRIRLTKPSGKSVIFNCSLPSRDTQQQLSAEGDQNLPTYSVDSVEMEGVSGYFVYTDLFDDNMYDHTMQLLMERKLDANFQDELQDYCTAEEHKLYLKFLDEFHAYCRE
;
A
#
# COMPACT_ATOMS: atom_id res chain seq x y z
N MET A 1 1.61 3.94 -17.85
CA MET A 1 1.09 4.81 -16.79
C MET A 1 2.25 5.60 -16.19
N PRO A 2 2.06 6.87 -15.82
CA PRO A 2 3.14 7.65 -15.21
C PRO A 2 3.48 7.02 -13.86
N THR A 3 4.77 6.78 -13.63
CA THR A 3 5.28 6.34 -12.33
C THR A 3 5.14 7.49 -11.33
N PRO A 4 4.66 7.24 -10.09
CA PRO A 4 4.71 8.23 -9.02
C PRO A 4 6.11 8.85 -8.91
N LYS A 5 6.18 10.17 -8.73
CA LYS A 5 7.46 10.89 -8.62
C LYS A 5 8.25 10.36 -7.42
N GLY A 6 9.48 9.88 -7.63
CA GLY A 6 10.42 9.58 -6.55
C GLY A 6 10.65 8.10 -6.19
N ILE A 7 10.30 7.16 -7.07
CA ILE A 7 10.56 5.72 -6.85
C ILE A 7 12.07 5.41 -7.00
N GLN A 8 12.67 4.88 -5.93
CA GLN A 8 13.98 4.23 -5.97
C GLN A 8 13.79 2.73 -5.69
N ARG A 9 14.27 1.87 -6.59
CA ARG A 9 14.22 0.42 -6.43
C ARG A 9 15.44 -0.02 -5.62
N ASP A 10 15.25 -0.88 -4.62
CA ASP A 10 16.38 -1.56 -3.99
C ASP A 10 16.89 -2.66 -4.95
N GLU A 11 18.21 -2.71 -5.13
CA GLU A 11 18.89 -3.65 -6.05
C GLU A 11 19.22 -4.99 -5.37
N ASN A 12 18.68 -5.25 -4.16
CA ASN A 12 19.14 -6.31 -3.26
C ASN A 12 18.22 -7.54 -3.19
N GLY A 13 17.35 -7.74 -4.17
CA GLY A 13 16.61 -9.00 -4.33
C GLY A 13 15.59 -9.29 -3.22
N ARG A 14 15.22 -8.29 -2.41
CA ARG A 14 13.99 -8.31 -1.62
C ARG A 14 13.01 -7.40 -2.35
N ASN A 15 11.79 -7.85 -2.59
CA ASN A 15 10.74 -7.09 -3.27
C ASN A 15 10.29 -5.89 -2.40
N ARG A 16 11.14 -4.88 -2.25
CA ARG A 16 10.86 -3.64 -1.53
C ARG A 16 10.89 -2.50 -2.52
N ASN A 17 9.71 -2.05 -2.90
CA ASN A 17 9.57 -0.81 -3.65
C ASN A 17 9.56 0.34 -2.65
N CYS A 18 10.45 1.32 -2.85
CA CYS A 18 10.54 2.50 -2.01
C CYS A 18 10.12 3.74 -2.81
N ILE A 19 9.07 4.43 -2.37
CA ILE A 19 8.63 5.72 -2.94
C ILE A 19 9.13 6.82 -2.01
N THR A 20 9.80 7.85 -2.52
CA THR A 20 10.41 8.90 -1.70
C THR A 20 10.06 10.30 -2.18
N GLU A 21 9.85 11.24 -1.26
CA GLU A 21 9.79 12.68 -1.57
C GLU A 21 10.93 13.43 -0.84
N ALA A 22 11.95 13.83 -1.60
CA ALA A 22 13.17 14.43 -1.05
C ALA A 22 12.95 15.77 -0.34
N VAL A 23 11.95 16.55 -0.76
CA VAL A 23 11.62 17.86 -0.18
C VAL A 23 10.86 17.71 1.15
N SER A 24 9.97 16.71 1.24
CA SER A 24 9.09 16.45 2.39
C SER A 24 9.63 15.39 3.36
N ARG A 25 10.79 14.78 3.05
CA ARG A 25 11.49 13.72 3.82
C ARG A 25 10.58 12.60 4.31
N TRP A 26 9.82 12.01 3.40
CA TRP A 26 9.11 10.78 3.66
C TRP A 26 9.48 9.68 2.66
N SER A 27 9.32 8.43 3.10
CA SER A 27 9.43 7.26 2.26
C SER A 27 8.30 6.27 2.53
N VAL A 28 7.90 5.51 1.52
CA VAL A 28 6.95 4.39 1.67
C VAL A 28 7.64 3.13 1.22
N ASP A 29 7.79 2.18 2.14
CA ASP A 29 8.31 0.84 1.88
C ASP A 29 7.12 -0.11 1.66
N ILE A 30 7.14 -0.87 0.57
CA ILE A 30 6.04 -1.74 0.13
C ILE A 30 6.52 -3.18 0.03
N ASN A 31 5.76 -4.13 0.56
CA ASN A 31 6.00 -5.57 0.37
C ASN A 31 4.87 -6.20 -0.47
N LEU A 32 5.17 -6.53 -1.73
CA LEU A 32 4.19 -7.12 -2.67
C LEU A 32 4.05 -8.65 -2.53
N ALA A 33 4.86 -9.31 -1.70
CA ALA A 33 4.76 -10.76 -1.56
C ALA A 33 3.45 -11.14 -0.84
N GLY A 34 2.61 -11.93 -1.50
CA GLY A 34 1.33 -12.38 -0.94
C GLY A 34 0.29 -11.26 -0.84
N SER A 35 0.47 -10.13 -1.54
CA SER A 35 -0.46 -9.01 -1.48
C SER A 35 -1.75 -9.22 -2.27
N VAL A 36 -1.82 -10.24 -3.13
CA VAL A 36 -3.03 -10.55 -3.90
C VAL A 36 -3.76 -11.70 -3.21
N ASN A 37 -5.01 -11.47 -2.79
CA ASN A 37 -5.84 -12.54 -2.23
C ASN A 37 -6.50 -13.34 -3.38
N PRO A 38 -6.30 -14.67 -3.47
CA PRO A 38 -6.92 -15.50 -4.48
C PRO A 38 -8.43 -15.71 -4.31
N ASP A 39 -9.08 -15.20 -3.25
CA ASP A 39 -10.53 -15.26 -3.03
C ASP A 39 -11.34 -14.37 -4.02
N ILE A 40 -11.00 -14.43 -5.31
CA ILE A 40 -11.91 -14.08 -6.39
C ILE A 40 -12.99 -15.16 -6.34
N GLU A 41 -14.23 -14.82 -5.99
CA GLU A 41 -15.36 -15.75 -6.08
C GLU A 41 -15.31 -16.50 -7.42
N ASP A 42 -15.49 -17.82 -7.42
CA ASP A 42 -15.37 -18.69 -8.61
C ASP A 42 -16.14 -18.12 -9.83
N THR A 43 -15.42 -17.46 -10.71
CA THR A 43 -15.97 -16.81 -11.92
C THR A 43 -16.22 -17.80 -13.06
N GLU A 44 -15.91 -19.09 -12.85
CA GLU A 44 -16.11 -20.16 -13.84
C GLU A 44 -17.59 -20.38 -14.21
N ASN A 45 -18.54 -19.89 -13.40
CA ASN A 45 -19.99 -19.97 -13.67
C ASN A 45 -20.66 -18.65 -14.08
N MET A 46 -19.90 -17.57 -14.35
CA MET A 46 -20.52 -16.30 -14.81
C MET A 46 -20.92 -16.35 -16.29
N PRO A 47 -22.13 -15.86 -16.66
CA PRO A 47 -22.52 -15.69 -18.06
C PRO A 47 -21.51 -14.81 -18.80
N SER A 48 -21.21 -15.10 -20.07
CA SER A 48 -20.22 -14.38 -20.88
C SER A 48 -20.40 -12.85 -20.91
N ASP A 49 -21.63 -12.35 -20.76
CA ASP A 49 -21.95 -10.92 -20.73
C ASP A 49 -21.56 -10.22 -19.40
N LYS A 50 -21.13 -10.97 -18.37
CA LYS A 50 -20.64 -10.44 -17.08
C LYS A 50 -19.13 -10.60 -16.87
N LYS A 51 -18.38 -11.04 -17.89
CA LYS A 51 -16.92 -11.13 -17.81
C LYS A 51 -16.22 -9.76 -17.74
N GLU A 52 -16.92 -8.68 -18.08
CA GLU A 52 -16.42 -7.31 -17.86
C GLU A 52 -16.55 -6.86 -16.39
N ASP A 53 -17.35 -7.55 -15.57
CA ASP A 53 -17.53 -7.33 -14.13
C ASP A 53 -16.66 -8.29 -13.27
N LEU A 54 -15.63 -8.92 -13.85
CA LEU A 54 -14.69 -9.72 -13.06
C LEU A 54 -14.02 -8.81 -12.01
N PRO A 55 -13.91 -9.24 -10.74
CA PRO A 55 -13.13 -8.49 -9.76
C PRO A 55 -11.73 -8.29 -10.33
N THR A 56 -11.33 -7.04 -10.50
CA THR A 56 -9.98 -6.72 -10.94
C THR A 56 -9.04 -7.32 -9.90
N LEU A 57 -8.13 -8.19 -10.33
CA LEU A 57 -7.15 -8.78 -9.41
C LEU A 57 -6.27 -7.65 -8.85
N GLU A 58 -6.41 -7.37 -7.56
CA GLU A 58 -5.80 -6.22 -6.91
C GLU A 58 -4.80 -6.63 -5.85
N ALA A 59 -3.71 -5.88 -5.78
CA ALA A 59 -2.70 -6.07 -4.74
C ALA A 59 -2.99 -5.15 -3.55
N HIS A 60 -3.15 -5.74 -2.36
CA HIS A 60 -3.30 -5.05 -1.09
C HIS A 60 -2.10 -5.34 -0.17
N PRO A 61 -0.92 -4.77 -0.46
CA PRO A 61 0.26 -4.96 0.39
C PRO A 61 0.15 -4.18 1.69
N ASP A 62 0.77 -4.72 2.75
CA ASP A 62 1.14 -3.90 3.90
C ASP A 62 2.14 -2.82 3.46
N ILE A 63 1.87 -1.58 3.84
CA ILE A 63 2.73 -0.44 3.53
C ILE A 63 3.31 0.17 4.80
N ARG A 64 4.56 0.63 4.70
CA ARG A 64 5.27 1.25 5.80
C ARG A 64 5.70 2.65 5.42
N ILE A 65 5.04 3.63 6.01
CA ILE A 65 5.31 5.06 5.77
C ILE A 65 6.30 5.56 6.82
N ARG A 66 7.44 6.07 6.41
CA ARG A 66 8.45 6.69 7.28
C ARG A 66 8.45 8.20 7.07
N LEU A 67 8.26 8.96 8.15
CA LEU A 67 8.47 10.42 8.14
C LEU A 67 9.76 10.75 8.89
N THR A 68 10.70 11.43 8.23
CA THR A 68 11.99 11.83 8.82
C THR A 68 12.03 13.34 9.06
N LYS A 69 12.25 13.77 10.31
CA LYS A 69 12.39 15.20 10.63
C LYS A 69 13.78 15.75 10.24
N PRO A 70 13.93 17.09 10.13
CA PRO A 70 15.22 17.76 9.98
C PRO A 70 16.31 17.30 10.96
N SER A 71 15.91 16.99 12.19
CA SER A 71 16.77 16.49 13.27
C SER A 71 17.26 15.05 13.10
N GLY A 72 16.80 14.33 12.06
CA GLY A 72 17.11 12.92 11.83
C GLY A 72 16.25 11.93 12.61
N LYS A 73 15.34 12.40 13.47
CA LYS A 73 14.36 11.52 14.13
C LYS A 73 13.27 11.10 13.15
N SER A 74 12.93 9.81 13.13
CA SER A 74 11.85 9.29 12.30
C SER A 74 10.74 8.64 13.12
N VAL A 75 9.53 8.72 12.56
CA VAL A 75 8.37 7.94 12.97
C VAL A 75 7.96 7.06 11.79
N ILE A 76 7.51 5.84 12.10
CA ILE A 76 7.10 4.84 11.14
C ILE A 76 5.64 4.53 11.39
N PHE A 77 4.83 4.57 10.35
CA PHE A 77 3.42 4.19 10.35
C PHE A 77 3.31 2.90 9.53
N ASN A 78 2.84 1.83 10.15
CA ASN A 78 2.45 0.62 9.44
C ASN A 78 0.97 0.77 9.09
N CYS A 79 0.65 0.66 7.80
CA CYS A 79 -0.66 0.96 7.27
C CYS A 79 -1.15 -0.17 6.36
N SER A 80 -2.47 -0.28 6.25
CA SER A 80 -3.15 -1.23 5.38
C SER A 80 -4.02 -0.51 4.35
N LEU A 81 -3.98 -1.01 3.11
CA LEU A 81 -4.84 -0.54 2.03
C LEU A 81 -6.14 -1.35 2.03
N PRO A 82 -7.33 -0.71 2.03
CA PRO A 82 -8.59 -1.44 1.91
C PRO A 82 -8.74 -2.05 0.51
N SER A 83 -9.63 -3.04 0.37
CA SER A 83 -10.11 -3.47 -0.95
C SER A 83 -10.87 -2.33 -1.64
N ARG A 84 -10.98 -2.34 -2.97
CA ARG A 84 -11.80 -1.33 -3.68
C ARG A 84 -13.26 -1.30 -3.23
N ASP A 85 -13.84 -2.46 -2.91
CA ASP A 85 -15.22 -2.54 -2.41
C ASP A 85 -15.34 -1.86 -1.04
N THR A 86 -14.40 -2.15 -0.14
CA THR A 86 -14.34 -1.49 1.17
C THR A 86 -14.06 0.01 1.02
N GLN A 87 -13.17 0.41 0.10
CA GLN A 87 -12.90 1.82 -0.21
C GLN A 87 -14.16 2.54 -0.71
N GLN A 88 -14.94 1.93 -1.62
CA GLN A 88 -16.19 2.51 -2.11
C GLN A 88 -17.21 2.70 -0.99
N GLN A 89 -17.34 1.72 -0.10
CA GLN A 89 -18.23 1.81 1.07
C GLN A 89 -17.80 2.95 1.99
N LEU A 90 -16.52 2.98 2.38
CA LEU A 90 -15.96 4.03 3.25
C LEU A 90 -16.06 5.42 2.62
N SER A 91 -15.89 5.53 1.31
CA SER A 91 -15.98 6.81 0.58
C SER A 91 -17.43 7.29 0.40
N ALA A 92 -18.40 6.37 0.38
CA ALA A 92 -19.82 6.72 0.31
C ALA A 92 -20.37 7.24 1.65
N GLU A 93 -19.82 6.74 2.76
CA GLU A 93 -20.18 7.16 4.12
C GLU A 93 -19.35 8.34 4.64
N GLY A 94 -18.19 8.60 4.03
CA GLY A 94 -17.21 9.61 4.46
C GLY A 94 -16.99 10.78 3.48
N ASP A 95 -15.95 11.57 3.76
CA ASP A 95 -15.46 12.63 2.85
C ASP A 95 -14.51 12.01 1.81
N GLN A 96 -14.87 12.12 0.52
CA GLN A 96 -14.09 11.57 -0.60
C GLN A 96 -12.68 12.17 -0.74
N ASN A 97 -12.38 13.29 -0.07
CA ASN A 97 -11.02 13.85 -0.05
C ASN A 97 -10.12 13.20 1.01
N LEU A 98 -10.67 12.41 1.93
CA LEU A 98 -9.89 11.73 2.95
C LEU A 98 -9.44 10.36 2.46
N PRO A 99 -8.18 9.96 2.72
CA PRO A 99 -7.75 8.60 2.44
C PRO A 99 -8.54 7.60 3.29
N THR A 100 -8.70 6.40 2.75
CA THR A 100 -9.41 5.28 3.41
C THR A 100 -8.44 4.20 3.92
N TYR A 101 -7.13 4.32 3.67
CA TYR A 101 -6.13 3.48 4.32
C TYR A 101 -6.13 3.66 5.84
N SER A 102 -5.91 2.57 6.57
CA SER A 102 -5.76 2.60 8.03
C SER A 102 -4.30 2.74 8.41
N VAL A 103 -4.04 3.42 9.53
CA VAL A 103 -2.75 3.28 10.24
C VAL A 103 -2.98 2.23 11.32
N ASP A 104 -2.32 1.09 11.24
CA ASP A 104 -2.55 -0.04 12.15
C ASP A 104 -1.65 0.05 13.38
N SER A 105 -0.43 0.55 13.20
CA SER A 105 0.50 0.79 14.31
C SER A 105 1.53 1.87 14.01
N VAL A 106 2.09 2.43 15.08
CA VAL A 106 3.11 3.46 15.03
C VAL A 106 4.37 3.00 15.75
N GLU A 107 5.51 3.12 15.09
CA GLU A 107 6.85 2.87 15.65
C GLU A 107 7.65 4.17 15.72
N MET A 108 8.41 4.34 16.80
CA MET A 108 9.32 5.48 16.96
C MET A 108 10.75 4.96 16.90
N GLU A 109 11.60 5.46 15.99
CA GLU A 109 13.00 5.00 15.89
C GLU A 109 13.79 5.19 17.21
N GLY A 110 13.39 6.17 18.03
CA GLY A 110 13.97 6.38 19.36
C GLY A 110 13.61 5.32 20.40
N VAL A 111 12.67 4.41 20.11
CA VAL A 111 12.20 3.34 20.99
C VAL A 111 12.30 2.01 20.24
N SER A 112 13.51 1.49 20.14
CA SER A 112 13.83 0.32 19.31
C SER A 112 12.99 -0.91 19.67
N GLY A 113 12.39 -1.55 18.67
CA GLY A 113 11.61 -2.78 18.81
C GLY A 113 10.24 -2.60 19.46
N TYR A 114 9.80 -1.36 19.67
CA TYR A 114 8.50 -1.05 20.25
C TYR A 114 7.60 -0.36 19.23
N PHE A 115 6.35 -0.80 19.18
CA PHE A 115 5.30 -0.19 18.40
C PHE A 115 4.01 -0.17 19.22
N VAL A 116 3.09 0.70 18.86
CA VAL A 116 1.78 0.80 19.51
C VAL A 116 0.72 0.67 18.43
N TYR A 117 -0.24 -0.24 18.65
CA TYR A 117 -1.44 -0.32 17.83
C TYR A 117 -2.27 0.94 18.00
N THR A 118 -2.76 1.48 16.90
CA THR A 118 -3.58 2.70 16.89
C THR A 118 -4.93 2.51 17.58
N ASP A 119 -5.45 1.29 17.70
CA ASP A 119 -6.61 0.96 18.54
C ASP A 119 -6.43 1.34 20.02
N LEU A 120 -5.18 1.53 20.47
CA LEU A 120 -4.85 1.97 21.83
C LEU A 120 -4.68 3.49 21.93
N PHE A 121 -4.75 4.23 20.82
CA PHE A 121 -4.74 5.68 20.84
C PHE A 121 -6.09 6.19 21.32
N ASP A 122 -6.10 7.38 21.94
CA ASP A 122 -7.34 8.13 22.06
C ASP A 122 -7.75 8.70 20.69
N ASP A 123 -9.04 8.98 20.52
CA ASP A 123 -9.61 9.47 19.25
C ASP A 123 -8.82 10.67 18.69
N ASN A 124 -8.43 11.58 19.58
CA ASN A 124 -7.70 12.79 19.22
C ASN A 124 -6.30 12.47 18.67
N MET A 125 -5.60 11.49 19.23
CA MET A 125 -4.27 11.07 18.77
C MET A 125 -4.31 10.40 17.38
N TYR A 126 -5.37 9.64 17.08
CA TYR A 126 -5.55 9.07 15.75
C TYR A 126 -5.80 10.17 14.69
N ASP A 127 -6.70 11.12 14.99
CA ASP A 127 -6.99 12.25 14.11
C ASP A 127 -5.74 13.07 13.78
N HIS A 128 -4.91 13.38 14.79
CA HIS A 128 -3.64 14.07 14.60
C HIS A 128 -2.65 13.27 13.75
N THR A 129 -2.67 11.94 13.86
CA THR A 129 -1.83 11.05 13.05
C THR A 129 -2.22 11.12 11.58
N MET A 130 -3.51 11.02 11.28
CA MET A 130 -4.03 11.15 9.91
C MET A 130 -3.79 12.55 9.34
N GLN A 131 -4.03 13.60 10.12
CA GLN A 131 -3.75 14.98 9.71
C GLN A 131 -2.27 15.16 9.33
N LEU A 132 -1.34 14.62 10.13
CA LEU A 132 0.09 14.69 9.84
C LEU A 132 0.46 14.04 8.51
N LEU A 133 -0.17 12.91 8.16
CA LEU A 133 0.07 12.23 6.88
C LEU A 133 -0.49 13.04 5.70
N MET A 134 -1.71 13.58 5.83
CA MET A 134 -2.33 14.42 4.80
C MET A 134 -1.56 15.72 4.54
N GLU A 135 -1.00 16.34 5.59
CA GLU A 135 -0.12 17.51 5.45
C GLU A 135 1.13 17.20 4.60
N ARG A 136 1.51 15.92 4.48
CA ARG A 136 2.61 15.44 3.62
C ARG A 136 2.15 14.93 2.26
N LYS A 137 0.91 15.20 1.85
CA LYS A 137 0.32 14.75 0.59
C LYS A 137 0.17 13.23 0.48
N LEU A 138 0.04 12.56 1.62
CA LEU A 138 -0.36 11.15 1.70
C LEU A 138 -1.90 11.08 1.84
N ASP A 139 -2.59 11.68 0.87
CA ASP A 139 -4.04 11.85 0.82
C ASP A 139 -4.72 10.78 -0.07
N ALA A 140 -6.02 10.93 -0.32
CA ALA A 140 -6.79 9.97 -1.13
C ALA A 140 -6.22 9.79 -2.56
N ASN A 141 -5.74 10.87 -3.19
CA ASN A 141 -5.15 10.77 -4.52
C ASN A 141 -3.85 9.96 -4.49
N PHE A 142 -3.01 10.18 -3.48
CA PHE A 142 -1.80 9.37 -3.29
C PHE A 142 -2.14 7.89 -3.06
N GLN A 143 -3.18 7.60 -2.27
CA GLN A 143 -3.65 6.24 -2.06
C GLN A 143 -4.02 5.56 -3.39
N ASP A 144 -4.80 6.23 -4.24
CA ASP A 144 -5.22 5.67 -5.54
C ASP A 144 -4.01 5.41 -6.45
N GLU A 145 -3.07 6.37 -6.54
CA GLU A 145 -1.83 6.19 -7.30
C GLU A 145 -0.97 5.03 -6.76
N LEU A 146 -0.93 4.86 -5.44
CA LEU A 146 -0.21 3.79 -4.77
C LEU A 146 -0.85 2.43 -5.04
N GLN A 147 -2.18 2.32 -4.97
CA GLN A 147 -2.94 1.10 -5.23
C GLN A 147 -2.73 0.62 -6.68
N ASP A 148 -2.84 1.53 -7.65
CA ASP A 148 -2.59 1.24 -9.06
C ASP A 148 -1.12 0.80 -9.29
N TYR A 149 -0.17 1.47 -8.64
CA TYR A 149 1.24 1.10 -8.69
C TYR A 149 1.51 -0.30 -8.14
N CYS A 150 1.00 -0.62 -6.95
CA CYS A 150 1.17 -1.91 -6.30
C CYS A 150 0.61 -3.04 -7.17
N THR A 151 -0.59 -2.86 -7.71
CA THR A 151 -1.24 -3.85 -8.59
C THR A 151 -0.44 -4.08 -9.86
N ALA A 152 0.04 -3.01 -10.51
CA ALA A 152 0.83 -3.13 -11.72
C ALA A 152 2.22 -3.76 -11.48
N GLU A 153 2.88 -3.46 -10.36
CA GLU A 153 4.19 -4.04 -10.05
C GLU A 153 4.09 -5.49 -9.56
N GLU A 154 3.04 -5.86 -8.82
CA GLU A 154 2.78 -7.26 -8.48
C GLU A 154 2.65 -8.07 -9.76
N HIS A 155 1.79 -7.64 -10.69
CA HIS A 155 1.55 -8.40 -11.91
C HIS A 155 2.84 -8.63 -12.73
N LYS A 156 3.74 -7.64 -12.75
CA LYS A 156 5.07 -7.79 -13.37
C LYS A 156 5.93 -8.83 -12.66
N LEU A 157 5.92 -8.86 -11.33
CA LEU A 157 6.64 -9.86 -10.53
C LEU A 157 6.06 -11.26 -10.76
N TYR A 158 4.74 -11.38 -10.84
CA TYR A 158 4.06 -12.64 -11.15
C TYR A 158 4.46 -13.19 -12.54
N LEU A 159 4.43 -12.36 -13.59
CA LEU A 159 4.88 -12.78 -14.92
C LEU A 159 6.34 -13.25 -14.93
N LYS A 160 7.23 -12.50 -14.25
CA LYS A 160 8.62 -12.90 -14.10
C LYS A 160 8.77 -14.23 -13.35
N PHE A 161 7.98 -14.44 -12.29
CA PHE A 161 7.95 -15.69 -11.56
C PHE A 161 7.54 -16.85 -12.47
N LEU A 162 6.50 -16.68 -13.28
CA LEU A 162 6.06 -17.71 -14.23
C LEU A 162 7.15 -18.05 -15.25
N ASP A 163 7.83 -17.06 -15.82
CA ASP A 163 8.91 -17.29 -16.78
C ASP A 163 10.04 -18.15 -16.17
N GLU A 164 10.48 -17.81 -14.95
CA GLU A 164 11.50 -18.56 -14.21
C GLU A 164 11.02 -19.96 -13.83
N PHE A 165 9.77 -20.10 -13.37
CA PHE A 165 9.19 -21.38 -12.99
C PHE A 165 9.01 -22.32 -14.20
N HIS A 166 8.60 -21.78 -15.35
CA HIS A 166 8.52 -22.52 -16.61
C HIS A 166 9.90 -22.97 -17.09
N ALA A 167 10.93 -22.12 -16.95
CA ALA A 167 12.30 -22.51 -17.27
C ALA A 167 12.75 -23.68 -16.39
N TYR A 168 12.54 -23.59 -15.07
CA TYR A 168 12.85 -24.64 -14.12
C TYR A 168 12.15 -25.98 -14.44
N CYS A 169 10.88 -25.95 -14.86
CA CYS A 169 10.14 -27.18 -15.18
C CYS A 169 10.58 -27.87 -16.49
N ARG A 170 11.36 -27.20 -17.34
CA ARG A 170 11.87 -27.76 -18.61
C ARG A 170 13.23 -28.43 -18.46
N GLU A 171 13.93 -28.14 -17.36
CA GLU A 171 15.21 -28.76 -16.98
C GLU A 171 14.99 -30.13 -16.31
#